data_AF-A0A9R1S9Z7-F1
#
_entry.id   AF-A0A9R1S9Z7-F1
#
_cell.length_a   1.000
_cell.length_b   1.000
_cell.length_c   1.000
_cell.angle_alpha   90.00
_cell.angle_beta   90.00
_cell.angle_gamma   90.00
#
_symmetry.space_group_name_H-M   'P 1'
#
loop_
_entity.id
_entity.type
_entity.pdbx_description
1 polymer ?
#
loop_
_entity_poly.entity_id
_entity_poly.type
_entity_poly.pdbx_seq_one_letter_code
_entity_poly.pdbx_strand_id
1 'polypeptide(L)'
;MEGVVIRYRTVEVNGISMHVAEAGPEVDAKGAVLFLHGFPELWYSWRHQMDHLGACGYRCVAPDLRGYGGSTAPPDVASYTAFHIVGDLVALLDTLGLAKVQLSFPCNQII
;
A
#
# COMPACT_ATOMS: atom_id res chain seq x y z
N MET A 1 -8.35 -11.36 -21.16
CA MET A 1 -8.71 -10.98 -19.78
C MET A 1 -8.70 -9.47 -19.75
N GLU A 2 -9.84 -8.84 -19.50
CA GLU A 2 -9.85 -7.40 -19.23
C GLU A 2 -9.10 -7.18 -17.91
N GLY A 3 -8.00 -6.43 -17.97
CA GLY A 3 -7.21 -6.12 -16.79
C GLY A 3 -7.98 -5.21 -15.84
N VAL A 4 -7.73 -5.34 -14.55
CA VAL A 4 -8.27 -4.43 -13.54
C VAL A 4 -7.55 -3.10 -13.63
N VAL A 5 -8.33 -2.02 -13.69
CA VAL A 5 -7.78 -0.67 -13.67
C VAL A 5 -7.21 -0.38 -12.28
N ILE A 6 -5.89 -0.13 -12.24
CA ILE A 6 -5.21 0.37 -11.06
C ILE A 6 -5.48 1.87 -10.94
N ARG A 7 -6.09 2.27 -9.83
CA ARG A 7 -6.37 3.65 -9.46
C ARG A 7 -5.27 4.14 -8.53
N TYR A 8 -4.98 5.44 -8.55
CA TYR A 8 -4.02 6.05 -7.65
C TYR A 8 -4.74 7.10 -6.82
N ARG A 9 -4.40 7.19 -5.54
CA ARG A 9 -4.76 8.32 -4.70
C ARG A 9 -3.63 8.70 -3.79
N THR A 10 -3.68 9.94 -3.37
CA THR A 10 -2.81 10.47 -2.33
C THR A 10 -3.59 10.55 -1.03
N VAL A 11 -3.02 10.03 0.05
CA VAL A 11 -3.63 9.96 1.38
C VAL A 11 -2.72 10.65 2.39
N GLU A 12 -3.26 11.60 3.14
CA GLU A 12 -2.52 12.26 4.22
C GLU A 12 -2.52 11.35 5.45
N VAL A 13 -1.33 10.96 5.91
CA VAL A 13 -1.13 10.08 7.06
C VAL A 13 0.01 10.62 7.92
N ASN A 14 -0.21 10.81 9.22
CA ASN A 14 0.82 11.26 10.18
C ASN A 14 1.72 12.43 9.71
N GLY A 15 1.15 13.40 8.98
CA GLY A 15 1.88 14.56 8.46
C GLY A 15 2.71 14.30 7.20
N ILE A 16 2.52 13.16 6.53
CA ILE A 16 3.05 12.88 5.21
C ILE A 16 1.94 12.63 4.19
N SER A 17 2.21 13.03 2.96
CA SER A 17 1.38 12.70 1.81
C SER A 17 1.85 11.36 1.25
N MET A 18 0.99 10.34 1.30
CA MET A 18 1.31 8.97 0.88
C MET A 18 0.63 8.62 -0.44
N HIS A 19 1.41 8.20 -1.43
CA HIS A 19 0.90 7.68 -2.69
C HIS A 19 0.42 6.23 -2.51
N VAL A 20 -0.79 5.93 -2.98
CA VAL A 20 -1.43 4.63 -2.81
C VAL A 20 -2.03 4.17 -4.13
N ALA A 21 -1.59 3.01 -4.60
CA ALA A 21 -2.20 2.30 -5.72
C ALA A 21 -3.29 1.34 -5.21
N GLU A 22 -4.45 1.36 -5.84
CA GLU A 22 -5.61 0.54 -5.50
C GLU A 22 -6.15 -0.22 -6.71
N ALA A 23 -6.58 -1.45 -6.49
CA ALA A 23 -7.22 -2.28 -7.50
C ALA A 23 -8.36 -3.11 -6.91
N GLY A 24 -9.31 -3.50 -7.75
CA GLY A 24 -10.48 -4.26 -7.34
C GLY A 24 -11.60 -3.41 -6.73
N PRO A 25 -12.65 -4.07 -6.21
CA PRO A 25 -13.83 -3.42 -5.66
C PRO A 25 -13.54 -2.73 -4.31
N GLU A 26 -14.12 -1.55 -4.09
CA GLU A 26 -14.05 -0.84 -2.81
C GLU A 26 -15.20 -1.21 -1.87
N VAL A 27 -16.35 -1.60 -2.44
CA VAL A 27 -17.57 -2.04 -1.75
C VAL A 27 -17.79 -3.52 -2.03
N ASP A 28 -18.26 -4.28 -1.03
CA ASP A 28 -18.54 -5.72 -1.11
C ASP A 28 -17.34 -6.59 -1.56
N ALA A 29 -16.11 -6.13 -1.28
CA ALA A 29 -14.90 -6.90 -1.53
C ALA A 29 -14.85 -8.17 -0.64
N LYS A 30 -14.31 -9.27 -1.18
CA LYS A 30 -14.13 -10.54 -0.43
C LYS A 30 -13.15 -10.43 0.74
N GLY A 31 -12.28 -9.42 0.68
CA GLY A 31 -11.25 -9.12 1.65
C GLY A 31 -10.34 -8.02 1.11
N ALA A 32 -9.48 -7.49 1.98
CA ALA A 32 -8.51 -6.46 1.62
C ALA A 32 -7.08 -6.98 1.77
N VAL A 33 -6.24 -6.73 0.77
CA VAL A 33 -4.83 -7.13 0.78
C VAL A 33 -3.97 -5.87 0.74
N LEU A 34 -3.12 -5.71 1.75
CA LEU A 34 -2.12 -4.65 1.83
C LEU A 34 -0.78 -5.19 1.34
N PHE A 35 -0.26 -4.60 0.27
CA PHE A 35 1.04 -4.96 -0.31
C PHE A 35 2.09 -3.95 0.12
N LEU A 36 3.12 -4.42 0.83
CA LEU A 36 4.24 -3.58 1.23
C LEU A 36 5.46 -3.92 0.40
N HIS A 37 6.09 -2.91 -0.17
CA HIS A 37 7.35 -3.07 -0.89
C HIS A 37 8.55 -2.95 0.08
N GLY A 38 9.69 -3.49 -0.33
CA GLY A 38 10.97 -3.34 0.38
C GLY A 38 11.84 -2.24 -0.23
N PHE A 39 13.11 -2.18 0.19
CA PHE A 39 14.14 -1.42 -0.51
C PHE A 39 14.78 -2.31 -1.60
N PRO A 40 15.04 -1.81 -2.83
CA PRO A 40 14.66 -0.52 -3.42
C PRO A 40 13.45 -0.67 -4.36
N GLU A 41 12.28 -1.00 -3.83
CA GLU A 41 11.07 -1.25 -4.62
C GLU A 41 10.01 -0.14 -4.49
N LEU A 42 8.90 -0.28 -5.22
CA LEU A 42 7.72 0.60 -5.19
C LEU A 42 6.44 -0.26 -5.21
N TRP A 43 5.27 0.37 -5.08
CA TRP A 43 3.96 -0.29 -5.30
C TRP A 43 3.92 -1.13 -6.59
N TYR A 44 4.64 -0.68 -7.63
CA TYR A 44 4.65 -1.26 -8.97
C TYR A 44 5.14 -2.72 -9.02
N SER A 45 5.91 -3.16 -8.01
CA SER A 45 6.30 -4.57 -7.83
C SER A 45 5.09 -5.51 -7.78
N TRP A 46 3.94 -5.00 -7.32
CA TRP A 46 2.73 -5.78 -7.06
C TRP A 46 1.69 -5.72 -8.18
N ARG A 47 1.93 -4.98 -9.27
CA ARG A 47 0.90 -4.72 -10.30
C ARG A 47 0.24 -5.99 -10.86
N HIS A 48 0.99 -7.08 -10.99
CA HIS A 48 0.47 -8.35 -11.52
C HIS A 48 -0.40 -9.08 -10.51
N GLN A 49 0.00 -9.06 -9.24
CA GLN A 49 -0.76 -9.62 -8.13
C GLN A 49 -2.03 -8.82 -7.88
N MET A 50 -1.94 -7.48 -7.96
CA MET A 50 -3.08 -6.57 -7.85
C MET A 50 -4.08 -6.77 -8.98
N ASP A 51 -3.61 -6.94 -10.23
CA ASP A 51 -4.47 -7.24 -11.37
C ASP A 51 -5.24 -8.56 -11.15
N HIS A 52 -4.52 -9.63 -10.80
CA HIS A 52 -5.11 -10.93 -10.56
C HIS A 52 -6.10 -10.95 -9.39
N LEU A 53 -5.68 -10.45 -8.22
CA LEU A 53 -6.51 -10.46 -7.01
C LEU A 53 -7.68 -9.49 -7.11
N GLY A 54 -7.48 -8.34 -7.74
CA GLY A 54 -8.55 -7.42 -8.10
C GLY A 54 -9.62 -8.10 -8.95
N ALA A 55 -9.21 -8.87 -9.97
CA ALA A 55 -10.13 -9.60 -10.83
C ALA A 55 -10.88 -10.71 -10.08
N CYS A 56 -10.27 -11.25 -9.02
CA CYS A 56 -10.91 -12.20 -8.12
C CYS A 56 -11.87 -11.56 -7.10
N GLY A 57 -11.99 -10.23 -7.05
CA GLY A 57 -12.88 -9.49 -6.15
C GLY A 57 -12.28 -9.11 -4.80
N TYR A 58 -10.95 -9.06 -4.69
CA TYR A 58 -10.26 -8.54 -3.50
C TYR A 58 -9.96 -7.04 -3.67
N ARG A 59 -10.04 -6.29 -2.56
CA ARG A 59 -9.57 -4.90 -2.51
C ARG A 59 -8.06 -4.90 -2.31
N CYS A 60 -7.32 -4.49 -3.32
CA CYS A 60 -5.87 -4.43 -3.28
C CYS A 60 -5.42 -3.01 -2.96
N VAL A 61 -4.51 -2.86 -2.01
CA VAL A 61 -3.93 -1.57 -1.59
C VAL A 61 -2.42 -1.71 -1.55
N ALA A 62 -1.70 -0.89 -2.31
CA ALA A 62 -0.24 -0.88 -2.36
C ALA A 62 0.28 0.56 -2.22
N PRO A 63 0.65 1.00 -1.00
CA PRO A 63 1.27 2.30 -0.80
C PRO A 63 2.74 2.30 -1.22
N ASP A 64 3.24 3.47 -1.62
CA ASP A 64 4.66 3.76 -1.55
C ASP A 64 5.00 4.20 -0.12
N LEU A 65 5.95 3.53 0.52
CA LEU A 65 6.40 3.86 1.87
C LEU A 65 7.03 5.25 1.92
N ARG A 66 7.11 5.84 3.12
CA ARG A 66 7.79 7.13 3.33
C ARG A 66 9.17 7.16 2.69
N GLY A 67 9.46 8.19 1.91
CA GLY A 67 10.70 8.33 1.16
C GLY A 67 10.75 7.63 -0.20
N TYR A 68 9.66 7.00 -0.66
CA TYR A 68 9.61 6.28 -1.93
C TYR A 68 8.55 6.84 -2.87
N GLY A 69 8.81 6.70 -4.18
CA GLY A 69 7.83 6.92 -5.23
C GLY A 69 7.15 8.29 -5.15
N GLY A 70 5.82 8.28 -5.08
CA GLY A 70 5.01 9.49 -4.95
C GLY A 70 4.77 9.96 -3.52
N SER A 71 5.32 9.26 -2.52
CA SER A 71 5.16 9.61 -1.11
C SER A 71 6.17 10.63 -0.65
N THR A 72 5.79 11.42 0.36
CA THR A 72 6.68 12.42 0.96
C THR A 72 7.95 11.76 1.49
N ALA A 73 9.08 12.43 1.30
CA ALA A 73 10.38 12.05 1.84
C ALA A 73 10.80 13.04 2.94
N PRO A 74 10.50 12.75 4.23
CA PRO A 74 10.96 13.58 5.33
C PRO A 74 12.49 13.79 5.27
N PRO A 75 12.99 15.01 5.51
CA PRO A 75 14.43 15.29 5.41
C PRO A 75 15.22 14.71 6.58
N ASP A 76 14.57 14.47 7.72
CA ASP A 76 15.20 13.94 8.92
C ASP A 76 15.34 12.42 8.86
N VAL A 77 16.58 11.93 9.02
CA VAL A 77 16.90 10.49 9.02
C VAL A 77 16.20 9.77 10.17
N ALA A 78 15.96 10.43 11.31
CA ALA A 78 15.24 9.82 12.44
C ALA A 78 13.76 9.54 12.12
N SER A 79 13.23 10.08 11.02
CA SER A 79 11.89 9.79 10.53
C SER A 79 11.78 8.42 9.81
N TYR A 80 12.88 7.68 9.62
CA TYR A 80 12.89 6.41 8.90
C TYR A 80 13.10 5.22 9.84
N THR A 81 12.15 5.03 10.76
CA THR A 81 12.14 3.87 11.68
C THR A 81 10.98 2.94 11.36
N ALA A 82 11.08 1.69 11.83
CA ALA A 82 9.98 0.73 11.71
C ALA A 82 8.68 1.27 12.37
N PHE A 83 8.79 1.99 13.48
CA PHE A 83 7.63 2.59 14.15
C PHE A 83 6.94 3.65 13.31
N HIS A 84 7.71 4.49 12.61
CA HIS A 84 7.17 5.47 11.70
C HIS A 84 6.45 4.81 10.53
N ILE A 85 7.06 3.78 9.92
CA ILE A 85 6.45 3.01 8.83
C ILE A 85 5.14 2.37 9.29
N VAL A 86 5.17 1.63 10.42
CA VAL A 86 3.96 0.99 10.96
C VAL A 86 2.89 2.02 11.31
N GLY A 87 3.28 3.16 11.90
CA GLY A 87 2.37 4.24 12.22
C GLY A 87 1.65 4.78 10.98
N ASP A 88 2.37 4.99 9.87
CA ASP A 88 1.77 5.46 8.62
C ASP A 88 0.80 4.44 8.04
N LEU A 89 1.15 3.15 8.11
CA LEU A 89 0.31 2.08 7.61
C LEU A 89 -0.97 1.92 8.42
N VAL A 90 -0.90 2.05 9.74
CA VAL A 90 -2.10 2.05 10.60
C VAL A 90 -2.99 3.25 10.26
N ALA A 91 -2.41 4.45 10.20
CA ALA A 91 -3.14 5.67 9.82
C ALA A 91 -3.75 5.59 8.42
N LEU A 92 -3.05 4.96 7.47
CA LEU A 92 -3.57 4.66 6.15
C LEU A 92 -4.80 3.75 6.27
N LEU A 93 -4.67 2.59 6.90
CA LEU A 93 -5.77 1.62 7.04
C LEU A 93 -7.00 2.22 7.72
N ASP A 94 -6.80 3.02 8.77
CA ASP A 94 -7.88 3.76 9.44
C ASP A 94 -8.58 4.73 8.48
N THR A 95 -7.80 5.49 7.71
CA THR A 95 -8.34 6.42 6.70
C THR A 95 -9.11 5.69 5.59
N LEU A 96 -8.70 4.46 5.24
CA LEU A 96 -9.36 3.65 4.22
C LEU A 96 -10.58 2.87 4.73
N GLY A 97 -10.86 2.94 6.05
CA GLY A 97 -11.90 2.17 6.72
C GLY A 97 -11.62 0.66 6.76
N LEU A 98 -10.35 0.25 6.71
CA LEU A 98 -9.92 -1.14 6.63
C LEU A 98 -9.52 -1.69 8.00
N ALA A 99 -10.48 -2.23 8.73
CA ALA A 99 -10.23 -2.81 10.07
C ALA A 99 -9.38 -4.09 10.06
N LYS A 100 -9.33 -4.81 8.93
CA LYS A 100 -8.55 -6.04 8.77
C LYS A 100 -8.06 -6.17 7.34
N VAL A 101 -6.80 -6.55 7.20
CA VAL A 101 -6.17 -6.84 5.91
C VAL A 101 -5.35 -8.12 5.99
N GLN A 102 -5.22 -8.81 4.87
CA GLN A 102 -4.11 -9.73 4.65
C GLN A 102 -2.89 -8.91 4.27
N LEU A 103 -1.80 -9.09 5.01
CA LEU A 103 -0.54 -8.39 4.77
C LEU A 103 0.37 -9.23 3.89
N SER A 104 0.89 -8.64 2.81
CA SER A 104 1.78 -9.30 1.84
C SER A 104 3.09 -8.52 1.70
N PHE A 105 4.21 -9.25 1.76
CA PHE A 105 5.57 -8.74 1.59
C PHE A 105 6.31 -9.54 0.52
N PRO A 106 7.39 -9.00 -0.08
CA PRO A 106 8.24 -9.78 -0.98
C PRO A 106 8.85 -10.93 -0.17
N CYS A 107 8.83 -12.14 -0.74
CA CYS A 107 9.32 -13.37 -0.08
C CYS A 107 10.82 -13.33 0.29
N ASN A 108 11.54 -12.27 -0.10
CA ASN A 108 13.00 -12.17 -0.01
C ASN A 108 13.50 -11.09 0.98
N GLN A 109 12.66 -10.63 1.91
CA GLN A 109 13.06 -9.64 2.93
C GLN A 109 13.15 -10.30 4.31
N ILE A 110 14.37 -10.31 4.87
CA ILE A 110 14.67 -10.62 6.26
C ILE A 110 14.26 -9.39 7.07
N ILE A 111 13.12 -9.49 7.78
CA ILE A 111 12.88 -8.70 8.99
C ILE A 111 13.68 -9.30 10.15
#